data_AF-A0A923DCB0-F1
#
_entry.id   AF-A0A923DCB0-F1
#
_cell.length_a   1.000
_cell.length_b   1.000
_cell.length_c   1.000
_cell.angle_alpha   90.00
_cell.angle_beta   90.00
_cell.angle_gamma   90.00
#
_symmetry.space_group_name_H-M   'P 1'
#
loop_
_entity.id
_entity.type
_entity.pdbx_description
1 polymer ?
#
loop_
_entity_poly.entity_id
_entity_poly.type
_entity_poly.pdbx_seq_one_letter_code
_entity_poly.pdbx_strand_id
1 'polypeptide(L)'
;MKIIFTLCFLAIAAIIMFLGNKQIKISLFQIQNRKTSFFKTSFYSSLILSLFFIQYCLLTQTSFPYLILLLLIAATILGFLINEIVGSIAGVSVKETRHKVNVMYTAMAFEQSMDQPSKIWIMLFASFFLFGSWIAALWSFWTNPLGDPEVYVWVAIFIFITPQITGIIANLNTLTPIVASEFIDDDLRNLSLSSNFSTILSSTIYFIFPLFVLKNASSETFNWLPPYWVIILIPLASFVFFGIIPFFIGVYKFKNQKKYFLEWQQNWIQEFKNSILISAEEKKSSLIHELDNEIKTRISENKMYKFLKDLKIDSSEVKSGQTHAEQVIRILNNNKDAITKWDLQLSFIQRLKEIEQNIGNAKDNEELKSHFEDRLDEIKTDLENLEKNKNKMAGILTALITGLLGMLIKTYQADLLTLLERFRPQ
;
A
#
# COMPACT_ATOMS: atom_id res chain seq x y z
N MET A 1 -18.41 0.33 40.20
CA MET A 1 -17.81 1.25 39.19
C MET A 1 -17.14 0.53 38.01
N LYS A 2 -16.28 -0.50 38.21
CA LYS A 2 -15.59 -1.22 37.11
C LYS A 2 -16.52 -1.76 36.00
N ILE A 3 -17.69 -2.26 36.36
CA ILE A 3 -18.71 -2.75 35.40
C ILE A 3 -19.17 -1.62 34.47
N ILE A 4 -19.48 -0.44 35.01
CA ILE A 4 -19.93 0.72 34.22
C ILE A 4 -18.82 1.15 33.24
N PHE A 5 -17.57 1.25 33.70
CA PHE A 5 -16.44 1.58 32.83
C PHE A 5 -16.20 0.53 31.75
N THR A 6 -16.41 -0.75 32.04
CA THR A 6 -16.34 -1.84 31.05
C THR A 6 -17.42 -1.66 29.98
N LEU A 7 -18.67 -1.39 30.38
CA LEU A 7 -19.77 -1.16 29.43
C LEU A 7 -19.51 0.08 28.56
N CYS A 8 -19.04 1.18 29.14
CA CYS A 8 -18.66 2.38 28.39
C CYS A 8 -17.51 2.11 27.42
N PHE A 9 -16.47 1.36 27.85
CA PHE A 9 -15.34 0.99 27.01
C PHE A 9 -15.78 0.17 25.79
N LEU A 10 -16.64 -0.83 26.00
CA LEU A 10 -17.20 -1.66 24.93
C LEU A 10 -18.10 -0.85 23.98
N ALA A 11 -18.92 0.06 24.51
CA ALA A 11 -19.74 0.96 23.70
C ALA A 11 -18.86 1.84 22.79
N ILE A 12 -17.76 2.38 23.33
CA ILE A 12 -16.81 3.16 22.52
C ILE A 12 -16.10 2.28 21.49
N ALA A 13 -15.73 1.04 21.83
CA ALA A 13 -15.14 0.10 20.87
C ALA A 13 -16.09 -0.17 19.70
N ALA A 14 -17.38 -0.35 19.98
CA ALA A 14 -18.42 -0.49 18.95
C ALA A 14 -18.55 0.77 18.07
N ILE A 15 -18.47 1.97 18.66
CA ILE A 15 -18.47 3.23 17.90
C ILE A 15 -17.23 3.32 17.01
N ILE A 16 -16.04 2.96 17.51
CA ILE A 16 -14.80 2.93 16.72
C ILE A 16 -14.95 2.00 15.51
N MET A 17 -15.46 0.78 15.71
CA MET A 17 -15.70 -0.17 14.62
C MET A 17 -16.70 0.38 13.59
N PHE A 18 -17.78 1.01 14.05
CA PHE A 18 -18.77 1.64 13.18
C PHE A 18 -18.18 2.80 12.35
N LEU A 19 -17.37 3.65 12.97
CA LEU A 19 -16.68 4.75 12.28
C LEU A 19 -15.64 4.24 11.28
N GLY A 20 -14.88 3.19 11.64
CA GLY A 20 -13.95 2.53 10.73
C GLY A 20 -14.66 1.97 9.49
N ASN A 21 -15.80 1.31 9.68
CA ASN A 21 -16.64 0.85 8.57
C ASN A 21 -17.12 2.01 7.68
N LYS A 22 -17.57 3.13 8.27
CA LYS A 22 -17.93 4.34 7.52
C LYS A 22 -16.75 4.92 6.74
N GLN A 23 -15.55 4.92 7.32
CA GLN A 23 -14.33 5.41 6.67
C GLN A 23 -13.99 4.56 5.42
N ILE A 24 -14.13 3.23 5.50
CA ILE A 24 -13.97 2.34 4.34
C ILE A 24 -14.99 2.67 3.25
N LYS A 25 -16.27 2.83 3.60
CA LYS A 25 -17.33 3.20 2.63
C LYS A 25 -17.05 4.54 1.95
N ILE A 26 -16.57 5.52 2.70
CA ILE A 26 -16.19 6.82 2.14
C ILE A 26 -15.03 6.65 1.17
N SER A 27 -14.01 5.86 1.52
CA SER A 27 -12.88 5.59 0.62
C SER A 27 -13.33 4.95 -0.70
N LEU A 28 -14.19 3.92 -0.65
CA LEU A 28 -14.76 3.29 -1.84
C LEU A 28 -15.59 4.27 -2.69
N PHE A 29 -16.44 5.08 -2.04
CA PHE A 29 -17.23 6.10 -2.71
C PHE A 29 -16.36 7.18 -3.38
N GLN A 30 -15.24 7.56 -2.74
CA GLN A 30 -14.26 8.51 -3.29
C GLN A 30 -13.59 7.96 -4.56
N ILE A 31 -13.24 6.66 -4.55
CA ILE A 31 -12.71 5.97 -5.73
C ILE A 31 -13.76 5.97 -6.84
N GLN A 32 -14.99 5.56 -6.55
CA GLN A 32 -16.07 5.47 -7.54
C GLN A 32 -16.40 6.82 -8.20
N ASN A 33 -16.48 7.90 -7.41
CA ASN A 33 -16.92 9.20 -7.90
C ASN A 33 -15.77 10.14 -8.30
N ARG A 34 -14.52 9.65 -8.30
CA ARG A 34 -13.31 10.45 -8.58
C ARG A 34 -13.20 11.71 -7.70
N LYS A 35 -13.82 11.70 -6.52
CA LYS A 35 -13.86 12.82 -5.58
C LYS A 35 -12.98 12.51 -4.40
N THR A 36 -11.95 13.31 -4.16
CA THR A 36 -11.14 13.24 -2.95
C THR A 36 -11.72 14.17 -1.89
N SER A 37 -12.01 13.67 -0.69
CA SER A 37 -12.42 14.52 0.43
C SER A 37 -11.45 14.34 1.59
N PHE A 38 -10.36 15.09 1.52
CA PHE A 38 -9.32 15.18 2.55
C PHE A 38 -9.93 15.46 3.94
N PHE A 39 -10.82 16.44 4.03
CA PHE A 39 -11.45 16.83 5.29
C PHE A 39 -12.28 15.72 5.92
N LYS A 40 -13.05 14.97 5.13
CA LYS A 40 -13.86 13.86 5.66
C LYS A 40 -12.96 12.76 6.23
N THR A 41 -11.96 12.31 5.47
CA THR A 41 -11.06 11.24 5.91
C THR A 41 -10.26 11.64 7.16
N SER A 42 -9.77 12.89 7.21
CA SER A 42 -9.06 13.43 8.37
C SER A 42 -9.95 13.57 9.60
N PHE A 43 -11.21 13.99 9.41
CA PHE A 43 -12.19 14.11 10.49
C PHE A 43 -12.48 12.75 11.14
N TYR A 44 -12.79 11.71 10.35
CA TYR A 44 -13.03 10.36 10.88
C TYR A 44 -11.80 9.80 11.60
N SER A 45 -10.60 10.01 11.04
CA SER A 45 -9.36 9.55 11.66
C SER A 45 -9.09 10.25 13.00
N SER A 46 -9.35 11.57 13.07
CA SER A 46 -9.20 12.36 14.31
C SER A 46 -10.24 11.97 15.37
N LEU A 47 -11.45 11.64 14.94
CA LEU A 47 -12.52 11.17 15.83
C LEU A 47 -12.19 9.79 16.42
N ILE A 48 -11.72 8.86 15.60
CA ILE A 48 -11.28 7.53 16.05
C ILE A 48 -10.12 7.65 17.04
N LEU A 49 -9.13 8.50 16.74
CA LEU A 49 -8.03 8.78 17.66
C LEU A 49 -8.54 9.29 19.02
N SER A 50 -9.45 10.26 19.00
CA SER A 50 -10.03 10.82 20.22
C SER A 50 -10.73 9.76 21.05
N LEU A 51 -11.43 8.82 20.42
CA LEU A 51 -12.11 7.72 21.10
C LEU A 51 -11.14 6.75 21.78
N PHE A 52 -9.96 6.48 21.19
CA PHE A 52 -8.92 5.69 21.86
C PHE A 52 -8.39 6.38 23.12
N PHE A 53 -8.24 7.71 23.09
CA PHE A 53 -7.89 8.49 24.29
C PHE A 53 -8.99 8.45 25.37
N ILE A 54 -10.26 8.51 24.97
CA ILE A 54 -11.38 8.37 25.91
C ILE A 54 -11.36 6.96 26.54
N GLN A 55 -11.15 5.91 25.75
CA GLN A 55 -11.01 4.54 26.28
C GLN A 55 -9.86 4.41 27.28
N TYR A 56 -8.70 4.97 26.95
CA TYR A 56 -7.56 5.02 27.86
C TYR A 56 -7.93 5.70 29.17
N CYS A 57 -8.49 6.91 29.13
CA CYS A 57 -8.85 7.68 30.33
C CYS A 57 -9.93 6.98 31.17
N LEU A 58 -10.87 6.28 30.53
CA LEU A 58 -11.91 5.51 31.25
C LEU A 58 -11.32 4.36 32.06
N LEU A 59 -10.36 3.61 31.49
CA LEU A 59 -9.75 2.47 32.18
C LEU A 59 -8.72 2.91 33.21
N THR A 60 -8.00 4.00 32.96
CA THR A 60 -6.91 4.48 33.82
C THR A 60 -7.35 5.52 34.86
N GLN A 61 -8.54 6.11 34.69
CA GLN A 61 -9.11 7.13 35.55
C GLN A 61 -8.26 8.41 35.69
N THR A 62 -7.34 8.66 34.75
CA THR A 62 -6.57 9.90 34.68
C THR A 62 -7.32 11.04 34.02
N SER A 63 -6.88 12.26 34.33
CA SER A 63 -7.26 13.47 33.61
C SER A 63 -6.99 13.33 32.11
N PHE A 64 -7.93 13.82 31.30
CA PHE A 64 -7.83 13.73 29.86
C PHE A 64 -6.68 14.60 29.33
N PRO A 65 -5.72 14.07 28.57
CA PRO A 65 -4.54 14.82 28.14
C PRO A 65 -4.86 15.68 26.90
N TYR A 66 -5.68 16.73 27.07
CA TYR A 66 -6.20 17.57 25.98
C TYR A 66 -5.09 18.16 25.08
N LEU A 67 -4.00 18.65 25.68
CA LEU A 67 -2.87 19.22 24.94
C LEU A 67 -2.17 18.17 24.06
N ILE A 68 -1.97 16.96 24.57
CA ILE A 68 -1.35 15.88 23.81
C ILE A 68 -2.27 15.45 22.68
N LEU A 69 -3.58 15.32 22.93
CA LEU A 69 -4.55 15.00 21.88
C LEU A 69 -4.56 16.06 20.77
N LEU A 70 -4.58 17.35 21.12
CA LEU A 70 -4.54 18.43 20.14
C LEU A 70 -3.27 18.41 19.29
N LEU A 71 -2.11 18.17 19.92
CA LEU A 71 -0.84 18.02 19.21
C LEU A 71 -0.86 16.81 18.26
N LEU A 72 -1.41 15.68 18.69
CA LEU A 72 -1.53 14.49 17.85
C LEU A 72 -2.49 14.73 16.68
N ILE A 73 -3.63 15.39 16.88
CA ILE A 73 -4.56 15.75 15.80
C ILE A 73 -3.87 16.69 14.80
N ALA A 74 -3.18 17.72 15.28
CA ALA A 74 -2.44 18.66 14.44
C ALA A 74 -1.34 17.93 13.64
N ALA A 75 -0.62 17.02 14.28
CA ALA A 75 0.43 16.23 13.67
C ALA A 75 -0.12 15.22 12.64
N THR A 76 -1.29 14.63 12.87
CA THR A 76 -2.00 13.82 11.87
C THR A 76 -2.40 14.65 10.65
N ILE A 77 -2.95 15.85 10.85
CA ILE A 77 -3.28 16.77 9.76
C ILE A 77 -2.02 17.16 8.96
N LEU A 78 -0.92 17.47 9.64
CA LEU A 78 0.37 17.75 9.02
C LEU A 78 0.90 16.56 8.22
N GLY A 79 0.79 15.34 8.75
CA GLY A 79 1.21 14.11 8.06
C GLY A 79 0.47 13.92 6.73
N PHE A 80 -0.83 14.20 6.68
CA PHE A 80 -1.58 14.20 5.44
C PHE A 80 -1.20 15.34 4.49
N LEU A 81 -0.95 16.55 4.99
CA LEU A 81 -0.50 17.67 4.17
C LEU A 81 0.85 17.36 3.51
N ILE A 82 1.77 16.74 4.24
CA ILE A 82 3.05 16.26 3.71
C ILE A 82 2.79 15.24 2.58
N ASN A 83 1.85 14.31 2.74
CA ASN A 83 1.48 13.36 1.68
C ASN A 83 1.04 14.07 0.39
N GLU A 84 0.17 15.08 0.52
CA GLU A 84 -0.34 15.83 -0.64
C GLU A 84 0.76 16.67 -1.29
N ILE A 85 1.65 17.29 -0.51
CA ILE A 85 2.79 18.07 -1.03
C ILE A 85 3.76 17.14 -1.78
N VAL A 86 4.18 16.05 -1.15
CA VAL A 86 5.12 15.10 -1.72
C VAL A 86 4.51 14.42 -2.96
N GLY A 87 3.23 14.03 -2.89
CA GLY A 87 2.49 13.50 -4.03
C GLY A 87 2.34 14.50 -5.17
N SER A 88 2.26 15.80 -4.87
CA SER A 88 2.20 16.86 -5.90
C SER A 88 3.54 17.10 -6.57
N ILE A 89 4.64 17.10 -5.82
CA ILE A 89 6.00 17.19 -6.38
C ILE A 89 6.29 16.01 -7.30
N ALA A 90 5.76 14.83 -6.98
CA ALA A 90 5.91 13.63 -7.77
C ALA A 90 4.92 13.52 -8.96
N GLY A 91 3.97 14.46 -9.12
CA GLY A 91 2.95 14.43 -10.18
C GLY A 91 1.81 13.41 -9.96
N VAL A 92 1.80 12.74 -8.81
CA VAL A 92 0.83 11.68 -8.47
C VAL A 92 -0.47 12.26 -7.87
N SER A 93 -0.45 13.52 -7.41
CA SER A 93 -1.64 14.19 -6.85
C SER A 93 -2.65 14.67 -7.90
N VAL A 94 -2.32 14.59 -9.20
CA VAL A 94 -3.26 14.91 -10.29
C VAL A 94 -4.49 14.01 -10.15
N LYS A 95 -5.69 14.60 -10.11
CA LYS A 95 -6.95 13.87 -9.84
C LYS A 95 -7.12 12.63 -10.71
N GLU A 96 -6.76 12.75 -11.98
CA GLU A 96 -6.83 11.65 -12.92
C GLU A 96 -5.84 10.54 -12.51
N THR A 97 -4.54 10.83 -12.44
CA THR A 97 -3.51 9.87 -11.99
C THR A 97 -3.85 9.24 -10.63
N ARG A 98 -4.34 10.02 -9.67
CA ARG A 98 -4.73 9.50 -8.34
C ARG A 98 -5.90 8.53 -8.40
N HIS A 99 -6.95 8.85 -9.15
CA HIS A 99 -8.09 7.94 -9.32
C HIS A 99 -7.66 6.65 -10.00
N LYS A 100 -6.90 6.80 -11.09
CA LYS A 100 -6.30 5.71 -11.85
C LYS A 100 -5.52 4.76 -10.94
N VAL A 101 -4.56 5.31 -10.21
CA VAL A 101 -3.70 4.57 -9.28
C VAL A 101 -4.52 3.88 -8.17
N ASN A 102 -5.52 4.55 -7.59
CA ASN A 102 -6.38 3.93 -6.56
C ASN A 102 -7.21 2.75 -7.09
N VAL A 103 -7.68 2.81 -8.33
CA VAL A 103 -8.41 1.69 -8.97
C VAL A 103 -7.48 0.51 -9.17
N MET A 104 -6.28 0.73 -9.72
CA MET A 104 -5.28 -0.32 -9.93
C MET A 104 -4.86 -0.97 -8.60
N TYR A 105 -4.62 -0.14 -7.60
CA TYR A 105 -4.34 -0.58 -6.24
C TYR A 105 -5.43 -1.51 -5.69
N THR A 106 -6.69 -1.12 -5.88
CA THR A 106 -7.85 -1.91 -5.44
C THR A 106 -7.96 -3.23 -6.19
N ALA A 107 -7.70 -3.23 -7.51
CA ALA A 107 -7.72 -4.43 -8.35
C ALA A 107 -6.72 -5.47 -7.85
N MET A 108 -5.48 -5.04 -7.63
CA MET A 108 -4.39 -5.92 -7.19
C MET A 108 -4.58 -6.40 -5.76
N ALA A 109 -5.02 -5.53 -4.84
CA ALA A 109 -5.31 -5.95 -3.48
C ALA A 109 -6.43 -7.01 -3.45
N PHE A 110 -7.46 -6.86 -4.29
CA PHE A 110 -8.57 -7.79 -4.36
C PHE A 110 -8.18 -9.13 -4.99
N GLU A 111 -7.49 -9.12 -6.15
CA GLU A 111 -6.98 -10.33 -6.80
C GLU A 111 -6.08 -11.14 -5.85
N GLN A 112 -5.13 -10.49 -5.20
CA GLN A 112 -4.22 -11.15 -4.26
C GLN A 112 -4.94 -11.71 -3.03
N SER A 113 -6.04 -11.09 -2.60
CA SER A 113 -6.82 -11.58 -1.44
C SER A 113 -7.60 -12.86 -1.75
N MET A 114 -7.96 -13.09 -3.02
CA MET A 114 -8.69 -14.30 -3.45
C MET A 114 -7.73 -15.47 -3.68
N ASP A 115 -6.53 -15.20 -4.18
CA ASP A 115 -5.59 -16.24 -4.64
C ASP A 115 -4.55 -16.68 -3.60
N GLN A 116 -4.36 -15.93 -2.50
CA GLN A 116 -3.30 -16.21 -1.52
C GLN A 116 -3.84 -16.54 -0.13
N PRO A 117 -3.88 -17.84 0.28
CA PRO A 117 -4.37 -18.23 1.60
C PRO A 117 -3.53 -17.64 2.75
N SER A 118 -2.24 -17.36 2.52
CA SER A 118 -1.37 -16.70 3.51
C SER A 118 -1.87 -15.30 3.91
N LYS A 119 -2.53 -14.57 3.02
CA LYS A 119 -3.08 -13.25 3.31
C LYS A 119 -4.31 -13.32 4.21
N ILE A 120 -5.14 -14.34 4.03
CA ILE A 120 -6.27 -14.61 4.93
C ILE A 120 -5.76 -14.87 6.35
N TRP A 121 -4.70 -15.67 6.49
CA TRP A 121 -4.06 -15.91 7.78
C TRP A 121 -3.49 -14.64 8.41
N ILE A 122 -2.83 -13.78 7.63
CA ILE A 122 -2.31 -12.49 8.12
C ILE A 122 -3.46 -11.59 8.59
N MET A 123 -4.58 -11.53 7.85
CA MET A 123 -5.75 -10.75 8.25
C MET A 123 -6.43 -11.30 9.50
N LEU A 124 -6.55 -12.62 9.62
CA LEU A 124 -7.07 -13.28 10.82
C LEU A 124 -6.16 -13.03 12.03
N PHE A 125 -4.84 -13.16 11.84
CA PHE A 125 -3.85 -12.87 12.87
C PHE A 125 -3.91 -11.41 13.32
N ALA A 126 -3.94 -10.47 12.37
CA ALA A 126 -4.09 -9.05 12.68
C ALA A 126 -5.40 -8.78 13.44
N SER A 127 -6.51 -9.39 13.03
CA SER A 127 -7.80 -9.29 13.72
C SER A 127 -7.72 -9.84 15.14
N PHE A 128 -7.12 -11.02 15.32
CA PHE A 128 -6.92 -11.62 16.64
C PHE A 128 -6.11 -10.73 17.57
N PHE A 129 -5.01 -10.14 17.08
CA PHE A 129 -4.20 -9.20 17.87
C PHE A 129 -4.95 -7.90 18.19
N LEU A 130 -5.73 -7.36 17.25
CA LEU A 130 -6.53 -6.15 17.47
C LEU A 130 -7.64 -6.38 18.50
N PHE A 131 -8.43 -7.45 18.36
CA PHE A 131 -9.47 -7.78 19.35
C PHE A 131 -8.87 -8.21 20.69
N GLY A 132 -7.81 -9.02 20.64
CA GLY A 132 -7.06 -9.45 21.81
C GLY A 132 -6.49 -8.28 22.60
N SER A 133 -6.10 -7.19 21.95
CA SER A 133 -5.62 -5.98 22.63
C SER A 133 -6.69 -5.33 23.51
N TRP A 134 -7.94 -5.24 23.05
CA TRP A 134 -9.04 -4.72 23.86
C TRP A 134 -9.37 -5.64 25.04
N ILE A 135 -9.34 -6.96 24.83
CA ILE A 135 -9.53 -7.94 25.89
C ILE A 135 -8.42 -7.82 26.93
N ALA A 136 -7.16 -7.70 26.50
CA ALA A 136 -6.01 -7.56 27.39
C ALA A 136 -6.02 -6.24 28.18
N ALA A 137 -6.46 -5.14 27.56
CA ALA A 137 -6.66 -3.87 28.25
C ALA A 137 -7.73 -3.98 29.37
N LEU A 138 -8.86 -4.64 29.07
CA LEU A 138 -9.90 -4.90 30.07
C LEU A 138 -9.42 -5.86 31.16
N TRP A 139 -8.68 -6.90 30.80
CA TRP A 139 -8.09 -7.84 31.74
C TRP A 139 -7.19 -7.10 32.74
N SER A 140 -6.24 -6.29 32.26
CA SER A 140 -5.36 -5.47 33.09
C SER A 140 -6.13 -4.53 34.02
N PHE A 141 -7.21 -3.92 33.54
CA PHE A 141 -8.09 -3.08 34.35
C PHE A 141 -8.81 -3.86 35.46
N TRP A 142 -9.22 -5.10 35.20
CA TRP A 142 -9.94 -5.93 36.15
C TRP A 142 -9.02 -6.55 37.20
N THR A 143 -7.84 -7.02 36.82
CA THR A 143 -6.91 -7.73 37.71
C THR A 143 -6.17 -6.82 38.68
N ASN A 144 -6.03 -5.54 38.36
CA ASN A 144 -5.31 -4.58 39.21
C ASN A 144 -6.25 -3.66 39.99
N PRO A 145 -5.82 -3.14 41.15
CA PRO A 145 -6.57 -2.14 41.89
C PRO A 145 -6.73 -0.84 41.08
N LEU A 146 -7.76 -0.05 41.41
CA LEU A 146 -8.00 1.23 40.75
C LEU A 146 -6.90 2.23 41.12
N GLY A 147 -6.37 2.93 40.12
CA GLY A 147 -5.29 3.91 40.29
C GLY A 147 -3.89 3.32 40.35
N ASP A 148 -3.74 2.01 40.08
CA ASP A 148 -2.44 1.35 40.02
C ASP A 148 -1.58 1.90 38.86
N PRO A 149 -0.36 2.43 39.15
CA PRO A 149 0.64 2.85 38.15
C PRO A 149 0.86 1.85 37.00
N GLU A 150 0.76 0.55 37.27
CA GLU A 150 0.99 -0.49 36.26
C GLU A 150 -0.13 -0.59 35.22
N VAL A 151 -1.37 -0.25 35.60
CA VAL A 151 -2.52 -0.25 34.69
C VAL A 151 -2.36 0.79 33.60
N TYR A 152 -1.80 1.97 33.93
CA TYR A 152 -1.53 3.02 32.95
C TYR A 152 -0.64 2.51 31.81
N VAL A 153 0.42 1.78 32.17
CA VAL A 153 1.41 1.26 31.24
C VAL A 153 0.81 0.14 30.38
N TRP A 154 0.17 -0.85 31.00
CA TRP A 154 -0.43 -1.97 30.27
C TRP A 154 -1.55 -1.51 29.33
N VAL A 155 -2.43 -0.63 29.81
CA VAL A 155 -3.51 -0.09 28.97
C VAL A 155 -2.93 0.77 27.83
N ALA A 156 -1.85 1.52 28.04
CA ALA A 156 -1.17 2.25 26.97
C ALA A 156 -0.58 1.30 25.91
N ILE A 157 0.05 0.20 26.33
CA ILE A 157 0.59 -0.83 25.44
C ILE A 157 -0.55 -1.43 24.59
N PHE A 158 -1.64 -1.86 25.22
CA PHE A 158 -2.71 -2.56 24.52
C PHE A 158 -3.60 -1.66 23.67
N ILE A 159 -3.87 -0.41 24.07
CA ILE A 159 -4.74 0.50 23.31
C ILE A 159 -3.98 1.22 22.19
N PHE A 160 -2.71 1.56 22.40
CA PHE A 160 -1.95 2.36 21.43
C PHE A 160 -0.84 1.58 20.75
N ILE A 161 0.04 0.89 21.49
CA ILE A 161 1.24 0.29 20.90
C ILE A 161 0.90 -0.92 20.03
N THR A 162 0.21 -1.91 20.60
CA THR A 162 -0.10 -3.17 19.91
C THR A 162 -0.91 -2.96 18.63
N PRO A 163 -1.99 -2.14 18.62
CA PRO A 163 -2.77 -1.91 17.41
C PRO A 163 -1.97 -1.18 16.32
N GLN A 164 -1.10 -0.23 16.69
CA GLN A 164 -0.28 0.50 15.72
C GLN A 164 0.78 -0.41 15.09
N ILE A 165 1.51 -1.20 15.89
CA ILE A 165 2.50 -2.15 15.36
C ILE A 165 1.81 -3.19 14.47
N THR A 166 0.71 -3.77 14.93
CA THR A 166 -0.06 -4.76 14.15
C THR A 166 -0.55 -4.16 12.84
N GLY A 167 -1.08 -2.93 12.88
CA GLY A 167 -1.55 -2.21 11.70
C GLY A 167 -0.42 -1.92 10.69
N ILE A 168 0.75 -1.47 11.17
CA ILE A 168 1.92 -1.23 10.32
C ILE A 168 2.36 -2.52 9.63
N ILE A 169 2.55 -3.60 10.39
CA ILE A 169 3.04 -4.87 9.86
C ILE A 169 2.03 -5.45 8.86
N ALA A 170 0.73 -5.44 9.20
CA ALA A 170 -0.32 -5.96 8.31
C ALA A 170 -0.40 -5.14 7.01
N ASN A 171 -0.36 -3.81 7.11
CA ASN A 171 -0.43 -2.93 5.94
C ASN A 171 0.79 -3.14 5.03
N LEU A 172 2.01 -3.09 5.58
CA LEU A 172 3.23 -3.23 4.80
C LEU A 172 3.37 -4.62 4.17
N ASN A 173 2.99 -5.70 4.87
CA ASN A 173 3.01 -7.05 4.28
C ASN A 173 1.98 -7.22 3.16
N THR A 174 0.81 -6.60 3.29
CA THR A 174 -0.21 -6.65 2.23
C THR A 174 0.29 -5.94 0.96
N LEU A 175 1.09 -4.89 1.15
CA LEU A 175 1.57 -3.98 0.11
C LEU A 175 2.86 -4.41 -0.58
N THR A 176 3.75 -5.07 0.16
CA THR A 176 5.08 -5.45 -0.31
C THR A 176 5.05 -6.19 -1.67
N PRO A 177 4.18 -7.19 -1.90
CA PRO A 177 4.14 -7.91 -3.18
C PRO A 177 3.73 -7.02 -4.35
N ILE A 178 2.86 -6.04 -4.11
CA ILE A 178 2.44 -5.06 -5.13
C ILE A 178 3.67 -4.20 -5.45
N VAL A 179 4.25 -3.54 -4.45
CA VAL A 179 5.37 -2.61 -4.67
C VAL A 179 6.59 -3.28 -5.33
N ALA A 180 6.87 -4.55 -5.00
CA ALA A 180 7.98 -5.33 -5.56
C ALA A 180 7.69 -5.99 -6.92
N SER A 181 6.44 -5.97 -7.40
CA SER A 181 6.04 -6.63 -8.65
C SER A 181 6.67 -5.94 -9.85
N GLU A 182 7.23 -6.72 -10.78
CA GLU A 182 7.80 -6.27 -12.06
C GLU A 182 6.77 -5.72 -13.07
N PHE A 183 5.47 -5.96 -12.87
CA PHE A 183 4.42 -5.63 -13.85
C PHE A 183 3.72 -4.29 -13.59
N ILE A 184 4.12 -3.62 -12.51
CA ILE A 184 3.48 -2.41 -12.02
C ILE A 184 4.25 -1.17 -12.44
N ASP A 185 3.55 -0.11 -12.84
CA ASP A 185 4.17 1.17 -13.19
C ASP A 185 4.69 1.95 -11.96
N ASP A 186 5.65 2.83 -12.19
CA ASP A 186 6.29 3.66 -11.17
C ASP A 186 5.30 4.61 -10.50
N ASP A 187 4.22 5.05 -11.16
CA ASP A 187 3.18 5.89 -10.56
C ASP A 187 2.48 5.21 -9.38
N LEU A 188 2.12 3.93 -9.53
CA LEU A 188 1.49 3.15 -8.46
C LEU A 188 2.48 2.89 -7.32
N ARG A 189 3.74 2.59 -7.66
CA ARG A 189 4.79 2.44 -6.65
C ARG A 189 5.03 3.73 -5.88
N ASN A 190 5.10 4.87 -6.57
CA ASN A 190 5.33 6.18 -5.98
C ASN A 190 4.18 6.59 -5.06
N LEU A 191 2.92 6.35 -5.46
CA LEU A 191 1.79 6.59 -4.57
C LEU A 191 1.86 5.69 -3.34
N SER A 192 2.12 4.39 -3.53
CA SER A 192 2.22 3.44 -2.42
C SER A 192 3.33 3.83 -1.45
N LEU A 193 4.50 4.22 -1.96
CA LEU A 193 5.63 4.68 -1.16
C LEU A 193 5.29 5.98 -0.40
N SER A 194 4.65 6.95 -1.06
CA SER A 194 4.18 8.20 -0.42
C SER A 194 3.18 7.92 0.70
N SER A 195 2.17 7.12 0.39
CA SER A 195 1.10 6.77 1.33
C SER A 195 1.67 6.03 2.52
N ASN A 196 2.56 5.06 2.29
CA ASN A 196 3.21 4.31 3.36
C ASN A 196 4.11 5.20 4.21
N PHE A 197 4.89 6.09 3.61
CA PHE A 197 5.69 7.06 4.36
C PHE A 197 4.82 7.92 5.28
N SER A 198 3.72 8.47 4.76
CA SER A 198 2.79 9.28 5.55
C SER A 198 2.06 8.49 6.64
N THR A 199 1.68 7.24 6.35
CA THR A 199 1.11 6.33 7.36
C THR A 199 2.12 6.05 8.47
N ILE A 200 3.37 5.77 8.12
CA ILE A 200 4.43 5.47 9.10
C ILE A 200 4.76 6.71 9.94
N LEU A 201 4.84 7.89 9.33
CA LEU A 201 5.04 9.14 10.04
C LEU A 201 3.88 9.41 11.03
N SER A 202 2.64 9.23 10.58
CA SER A 202 1.44 9.40 11.42
C SER A 202 1.39 8.38 12.56
N SER A 203 1.71 7.11 12.30
CA SER A 203 1.79 6.08 13.34
C SER A 203 2.94 6.35 14.32
N THR A 204 4.09 6.84 13.84
CA THR A 204 5.23 7.24 14.69
C THR A 204 4.83 8.34 15.65
N ILE A 205 4.06 9.33 15.18
CA ILE A 205 3.46 10.37 16.01
C ILE A 205 2.54 9.77 17.08
N TYR A 206 1.72 8.78 16.73
CA TYR A 206 0.85 8.11 17.72
C TYR A 206 1.61 7.36 18.82
N PHE A 207 2.85 6.94 18.59
CA PHE A 207 3.67 6.37 19.65
C PHE A 207 4.16 7.40 20.68
N ILE A 208 4.14 8.70 20.39
CA ILE A 208 4.65 9.73 21.33
C ILE A 208 3.95 9.65 22.68
N PHE A 209 2.63 9.48 22.70
CA PHE A 209 1.86 9.40 23.94
C PHE A 209 2.19 8.15 24.79
N PRO A 210 2.02 6.90 24.29
CA PRO A 210 2.31 5.72 25.11
C PRO A 210 3.79 5.65 25.51
N LEU A 211 4.70 6.23 24.73
CA LEU A 211 6.12 6.30 25.11
C LEU A 211 6.39 7.31 26.22
N PHE A 212 5.65 8.42 26.27
CA PHE A 212 5.68 9.33 27.41
C PHE A 212 5.19 8.62 28.69
N VAL A 213 4.13 7.81 28.59
CA VAL A 213 3.64 6.99 29.72
C VAL A 213 4.70 6.00 30.17
N LEU A 214 5.31 5.26 29.23
CA LEU A 214 6.36 4.29 29.50
C LEU A 214 7.62 4.90 30.12
N LYS A 215 8.07 6.06 29.64
CA LYS A 215 9.27 6.75 30.16
C LYS A 215 9.12 7.13 31.64
N ASN A 216 7.90 7.47 32.04
CA ASN A 216 7.60 7.90 33.41
C ASN A 216 7.19 6.73 34.32
N ALA A 217 7.14 5.49 33.79
CA ALA A 217 6.90 4.30 34.59
C ALA A 217 8.19 3.90 35.31
N SER A 218 8.24 4.09 36.63
CA SER A 218 9.43 3.85 37.45
C SER A 218 9.46 2.46 38.12
N SER A 219 8.59 1.52 37.72
CA SER A 219 8.51 0.22 38.41
C SER A 219 9.47 -0.83 37.85
N GLU A 220 10.05 -1.63 38.74
CA GLU A 220 10.92 -2.77 38.38
C GLU A 220 10.21 -3.77 37.47
N THR A 221 8.88 -3.84 37.55
CA THR A 221 7.99 -4.68 36.74
C THR A 221 8.14 -4.42 35.24
N PHE A 222 8.63 -3.25 34.83
CA PHE A 222 8.79 -2.87 33.42
C PHE A 222 10.23 -2.83 32.93
N ASN A 223 11.21 -3.23 33.75
CA ASN A 223 12.64 -3.25 33.37
C ASN A 223 12.96 -4.22 32.21
N TRP A 224 12.08 -5.18 31.93
CA TRP A 224 12.21 -6.10 30.79
C TRP A 224 11.72 -5.51 29.47
N LEU A 225 10.95 -4.40 29.49
CA LEU A 225 10.48 -3.77 28.26
C LEU A 225 11.67 -3.16 27.50
N PRO A 226 11.67 -3.25 26.16
CA PRO A 226 12.71 -2.59 25.37
C PRO A 226 12.67 -1.09 25.63
N PRO A 227 13.84 -0.41 25.62
CA PRO A 227 13.89 1.04 25.78
C PRO A 227 12.93 1.73 24.82
N TYR A 228 12.24 2.78 25.28
CA TYR A 228 11.20 3.47 24.51
C TYR A 228 11.68 3.93 23.11
N TRP A 229 12.96 4.27 22.96
CA TRP A 229 13.54 4.65 21.66
C TRP A 229 13.57 3.48 20.65
N VAL A 230 13.68 2.23 21.10
CA VAL A 230 13.58 1.04 20.25
C VAL A 230 12.17 0.94 19.65
N ILE A 231 11.14 1.24 20.45
CA ILE A 231 9.75 1.20 20.00
C ILE A 231 9.49 2.28 18.91
N ILE A 232 10.11 3.46 19.03
CA ILE A 232 10.06 4.52 17.99
C ILE A 232 10.71 4.06 16.67
N LEU A 233 11.73 3.21 16.74
CA LEU A 233 12.42 2.72 15.55
C LEU A 233 11.64 1.64 14.80
N ILE A 234 10.72 0.91 15.45
CA ILE A 234 9.97 -0.19 14.80
C ILE A 234 9.21 0.28 13.54
N PRO A 235 8.42 1.38 13.55
CA PRO A 235 7.76 1.86 12.34
C PRO A 235 8.74 2.21 11.21
N LEU A 236 9.83 2.93 11.54
CA LEU A 236 10.82 3.35 10.55
C LEU A 236 11.58 2.16 9.97
N ALA A 237 12.04 1.22 10.81
CA ALA A 237 12.71 0.00 10.37
C ALA A 237 11.77 -0.84 9.50
N SER A 238 10.51 -1.01 9.92
CA SER A 238 9.50 -1.71 9.12
C SER A 238 9.31 -1.04 7.76
N PHE A 239 9.29 0.29 7.71
CA PHE A 239 9.18 1.00 6.43
C PHE A 239 10.40 0.83 5.54
N VAL A 240 11.61 0.77 6.10
CA VAL A 240 12.83 0.49 5.31
C VAL A 240 12.74 -0.91 4.69
N PHE A 241 12.46 -1.94 5.51
CA PHE A 241 12.47 -3.33 5.07
C PHE A 241 11.29 -3.74 4.20
N PHE A 242 10.10 -3.20 4.44
CA PHE A 242 8.87 -3.58 3.73
C PHE A 242 8.33 -2.49 2.79
N GLY A 243 8.88 -1.28 2.83
CA GLY A 243 8.53 -0.18 1.93
C GLY A 243 9.64 0.14 0.94
N ILE A 244 10.79 0.62 1.43
CA ILE A 244 11.88 1.15 0.58
C ILE A 244 12.60 0.04 -0.19
N ILE A 245 13.04 -1.03 0.49
CA ILE A 245 13.78 -2.12 -0.17
C ILE A 245 12.92 -2.78 -1.27
N PRO A 246 11.66 -3.19 -1.00
CA PRO A 246 10.77 -3.72 -2.02
C PRO A 246 10.52 -2.76 -3.17
N PHE A 247 10.45 -1.46 -2.89
CA PHE A 247 10.30 -0.44 -3.92
C PHE A 247 11.48 -0.43 -4.89
N PHE A 248 12.72 -0.40 -4.42
CA PHE A 248 13.89 -0.41 -5.30
C PHE A 248 14.02 -1.72 -6.08
N ILE A 249 13.71 -2.86 -5.43
CA ILE A 249 13.64 -4.16 -6.10
C ILE A 249 12.60 -4.11 -7.23
N GLY A 250 11.41 -3.57 -6.95
CA GLY A 250 10.33 -3.44 -7.92
C GLY A 250 10.69 -2.55 -9.10
N VAL A 251 11.26 -1.37 -8.86
CA VAL A 251 11.73 -0.45 -9.92
C VAL A 251 12.78 -1.13 -10.80
N TYR A 252 13.76 -1.81 -10.21
CA TYR A 252 14.79 -2.52 -10.96
C TYR A 252 14.19 -3.65 -11.81
N LYS A 253 13.35 -4.50 -11.20
CA LYS A 253 12.69 -5.59 -11.90
C LYS A 253 11.80 -5.11 -13.04
N PHE A 254 11.02 -4.05 -12.82
CA PHE A 254 10.17 -3.46 -13.85
C PHE A 254 10.97 -2.87 -15.01
N LYS A 255 12.05 -2.13 -14.72
CA LYS A 255 12.92 -1.62 -15.79
C LYS A 255 13.49 -2.76 -16.62
N ASN A 256 13.97 -3.82 -15.98
CA ASN A 256 14.49 -4.99 -16.68
C ASN A 256 13.40 -5.72 -17.48
N GLN A 257 12.22 -5.94 -16.88
CA GLN A 257 11.10 -6.61 -17.55
C GLN A 257 10.62 -5.80 -18.76
N LYS A 258 10.50 -4.47 -18.62
CA LYS A 258 10.10 -3.58 -19.70
C LYS A 258 11.18 -3.49 -20.78
N LYS A 259 12.46 -3.47 -20.42
CA LYS A 259 13.58 -3.50 -21.38
C LYS A 259 13.60 -4.80 -22.17
N TYR A 260 13.62 -5.95 -21.48
CA TYR A 260 13.53 -7.27 -22.11
C TYR A 260 12.34 -7.36 -23.06
N PHE A 261 11.19 -6.85 -22.61
CA PHE A 261 9.97 -6.83 -23.39
C PHE A 261 10.10 -5.98 -24.68
N LEU A 262 10.62 -4.76 -24.57
CA LEU A 262 10.82 -3.86 -25.70
C LEU A 262 11.85 -4.41 -26.70
N GLU A 263 12.94 -5.02 -26.20
CA GLU A 263 13.96 -5.68 -27.03
C GLU A 263 13.39 -6.89 -27.77
N TRP A 264 12.61 -7.73 -27.10
CA TRP A 264 11.89 -8.84 -27.74
C TRP A 264 10.93 -8.32 -28.82
N GLN A 265 10.15 -7.28 -28.53
CA GLN A 265 9.21 -6.70 -29.50
C GLN A 265 9.96 -6.11 -30.71
N GLN A 266 11.08 -5.44 -30.47
CA GLN A 266 11.93 -4.89 -31.52
C GLN A 266 12.47 -5.99 -32.45
N ASN A 267 13.02 -7.06 -31.87
CA ASN A 267 13.56 -8.19 -32.63
C ASN A 267 12.47 -8.85 -33.48
N TRP A 268 11.31 -9.11 -32.88
CA TRP A 268 10.18 -9.73 -33.57
C TRP A 268 9.68 -8.87 -34.73
N ILE A 269 9.50 -7.56 -34.53
CA ILE A 269 9.07 -6.64 -35.60
C ILE A 269 10.13 -6.56 -36.71
N GLN A 270 11.42 -6.54 -36.38
CA GLN A 270 12.50 -6.56 -37.37
C GLN A 270 12.51 -7.86 -38.19
N GLU A 271 12.38 -9.00 -37.54
CA GLU A 271 12.30 -10.30 -38.21
C GLU A 271 11.07 -10.41 -39.11
N PHE A 272 9.92 -9.93 -38.65
CA PHE A 272 8.68 -9.92 -39.42
C PHE A 272 8.77 -8.97 -40.62
N LYS A 273 9.28 -7.74 -40.43
CA LYS A 273 9.56 -6.78 -41.52
C LYS A 273 10.46 -7.38 -42.60
N ASN A 274 11.54 -8.05 -42.18
CA ASN A 274 12.47 -8.72 -43.10
C ASN A 274 11.81 -9.91 -43.82
N SER A 275 10.90 -10.62 -43.15
CA SER A 275 10.17 -11.75 -43.71
C SER A 275 9.06 -11.33 -44.68
N ILE A 276 8.48 -10.14 -44.55
CA ILE A 276 7.53 -9.59 -45.53
C ILE A 276 8.23 -9.24 -46.86
N LEU A 277 9.48 -8.81 -46.80
CA LEU A 277 10.28 -8.43 -47.98
C LEU A 277 10.71 -9.64 -48.82
N ILE A 278 10.63 -10.85 -48.26
CA ILE A 278 10.96 -12.10 -48.95
C ILE A 278 9.63 -12.84 -49.11
N SER A 279 9.21 -13.15 -50.34
CA SER A 279 7.90 -13.72 -50.69
C SER A 279 7.57 -15.12 -50.12
N ALA A 280 8.19 -15.54 -49.01
CA ALA A 280 7.98 -16.84 -48.39
C ALA A 280 6.75 -16.81 -47.46
N GLU A 281 5.59 -17.10 -48.05
CA GLU A 281 4.30 -17.27 -47.36
C GLU A 281 4.38 -18.24 -46.17
N GLU A 282 5.27 -19.24 -46.27
CA GLU A 282 5.54 -20.24 -45.24
C GLU A 282 6.19 -19.64 -43.96
N LYS A 283 7.14 -18.70 -44.13
CA LYS A 283 7.81 -18.02 -43.00
C LYS A 283 6.90 -16.97 -42.34
N LYS A 284 6.03 -16.34 -43.13
CA LYS A 284 4.97 -15.46 -42.61
C LYS A 284 3.99 -16.25 -41.74
N SER A 285 3.54 -17.42 -42.21
CA SER A 285 2.63 -18.30 -41.47
C SER A 285 3.23 -18.79 -40.16
N SER A 286 4.50 -19.18 -40.15
CA SER A 286 5.17 -19.63 -38.92
C SER A 286 5.26 -18.53 -37.85
N LEU A 287 5.58 -17.29 -38.23
CA LEU A 287 5.66 -16.15 -37.30
C LEU A 287 4.30 -15.76 -36.72
N ILE A 288 3.22 -15.86 -37.51
CA ILE A 288 1.85 -15.63 -37.03
C ILE A 288 1.43 -16.74 -36.05
N HIS A 289 1.77 -18.00 -36.32
CA HIS A 289 1.50 -19.10 -35.40
C HIS A 289 2.28 -18.95 -34.09
N GLU A 290 3.54 -18.50 -34.14
CA GLU A 290 4.34 -18.21 -32.95
C GLU A 290 3.69 -17.09 -32.11
N LEU A 291 3.22 -16.02 -32.76
CA LEU A 291 2.49 -14.93 -32.12
C LEU A 291 1.21 -15.42 -31.40
N ASP A 292 0.38 -16.23 -32.06
CA ASP A 292 -0.84 -16.79 -31.47
C ASP A 292 -0.53 -17.70 -30.26
N ASN A 293 0.51 -18.53 -30.35
CA ASN A 293 0.97 -19.34 -29.23
C ASN A 293 1.45 -18.49 -28.04
N GLU A 294 2.20 -17.42 -28.31
CA GLU A 294 2.66 -16.48 -27.28
C GLU A 294 1.45 -15.79 -26.62
N ILE A 295 0.47 -15.31 -27.39
CA ILE A 295 -0.78 -14.71 -26.88
C ILE A 295 -1.50 -15.70 -25.96
N LYS A 296 -1.69 -16.95 -26.39
CA LYS A 296 -2.35 -18.00 -25.61
C LYS A 296 -1.62 -18.30 -24.30
N THR A 297 -0.29 -18.41 -24.38
CA THR A 297 0.56 -18.69 -23.22
C THR A 297 0.46 -17.55 -22.19
N ARG A 298 0.64 -16.30 -22.63
CA ARG A 298 0.53 -15.10 -21.76
C ARG A 298 -0.85 -14.95 -21.12
N ILE A 299 -1.93 -15.22 -21.86
CA ILE A 299 -3.29 -15.23 -21.32
C ILE A 299 -3.46 -16.32 -20.26
N SER A 300 -2.88 -17.50 -20.49
CA SER A 300 -3.01 -18.63 -19.57
C SER A 300 -2.23 -18.43 -18.27
N GLU A 301 -1.14 -17.66 -18.29
CA GLU A 301 -0.30 -17.38 -17.12
C GLU A 301 -0.76 -16.14 -16.35
N ASN A 302 -1.47 -15.21 -16.99
CA ASN A 302 -1.87 -13.95 -16.38
C ASN A 302 -3.12 -14.10 -15.49
N LYS A 303 -2.89 -14.08 -14.17
CA LYS A 303 -3.95 -14.16 -13.15
C LYS A 303 -4.90 -12.97 -13.18
N MET A 304 -4.38 -11.75 -13.30
CA MET A 304 -5.19 -10.53 -13.38
C MET A 304 -6.11 -10.56 -14.61
N TYR A 305 -5.65 -11.09 -15.74
CA TYR A 305 -6.48 -11.26 -16.94
C TYR A 305 -7.64 -12.22 -16.68
N LYS A 306 -7.37 -13.41 -16.12
CA LYS A 306 -8.42 -14.38 -15.76
C LYS A 306 -9.41 -13.78 -14.78
N PHE A 307 -8.88 -13.17 -13.71
CA PHE A 307 -9.67 -12.46 -12.71
C PHE A 307 -10.60 -11.43 -13.35
N LEU A 308 -10.07 -10.49 -14.16
CA LEU A 308 -10.88 -9.47 -14.85
C LEU A 308 -11.86 -10.05 -15.87
N LYS A 309 -11.55 -11.19 -16.49
CA LYS A 309 -12.45 -11.89 -17.42
C LYS A 309 -13.64 -12.53 -16.69
N ASP A 310 -13.38 -13.06 -15.49
CA ASP A 310 -14.36 -13.79 -14.69
C ASP A 310 -15.24 -12.85 -13.85
N LEU A 311 -14.84 -11.58 -13.67
CA LEU A 311 -15.69 -10.55 -13.08
C LEU A 311 -16.99 -10.37 -13.89
N LYS A 312 -18.11 -10.77 -13.30
CA LYS A 312 -19.46 -10.55 -13.85
C LYS A 312 -20.37 -9.98 -12.77
N ILE A 313 -20.76 -8.72 -12.93
CA ILE A 313 -21.90 -8.10 -12.23
C ILE A 313 -22.58 -7.18 -13.23
N ASP A 314 -23.89 -7.37 -13.43
CA ASP A 314 -24.71 -6.48 -14.25
C ASP A 314 -24.74 -5.07 -13.63
N SER A 315 -24.46 -4.07 -14.47
CA SER A 315 -24.34 -2.66 -14.11
C SER A 315 -25.69 -1.97 -13.86
N SER A 316 -26.61 -2.61 -13.12
CA SER A 316 -27.83 -1.96 -12.66
C SER A 316 -27.56 -1.12 -11.41
N GLU A 317 -28.32 -0.05 -11.25
CA GLU A 317 -28.05 1.12 -10.39
C GLU A 317 -27.67 0.81 -8.94
N VAL A 318 -26.90 1.72 -8.32
CA VAL A 318 -26.46 1.66 -6.91
C VAL A 318 -27.69 1.57 -6.00
N LYS A 319 -28.08 0.36 -5.60
CA LYS A 319 -29.01 0.17 -4.48
C LYS A 319 -28.22 0.38 -3.19
N SER A 320 -28.82 1.06 -2.22
CA SER A 320 -28.27 1.39 -0.89
C SER A 320 -27.95 0.18 0.01
N GLY A 321 -27.80 -1.02 -0.55
CA GLY A 321 -27.54 -2.29 0.16
C GLY A 321 -26.43 -3.16 -0.42
N GLN A 322 -25.64 -2.70 -1.40
CA GLN A 322 -24.55 -3.52 -1.97
C GLN A 322 -23.44 -3.81 -0.95
N THR A 323 -22.93 -5.04 -0.94
CA THR A 323 -21.77 -5.43 -0.10
C THR A 323 -20.50 -4.70 -0.53
N HIS A 324 -19.49 -4.57 0.34
CA HIS A 324 -18.22 -3.95 -0.05
C HIS A 324 -17.55 -4.67 -1.21
N ALA A 325 -17.65 -6.00 -1.27
CA ALA A 325 -17.13 -6.80 -2.36
C ALA A 325 -17.82 -6.46 -3.69
N GLU A 326 -19.14 -6.32 -3.72
CA GLU A 326 -19.90 -5.91 -4.91
C GLU A 326 -19.51 -4.50 -5.38
N GLN A 327 -19.31 -3.56 -4.46
CA GLN A 327 -18.88 -2.20 -4.81
C GLN A 327 -17.49 -2.20 -5.43
N VAL A 328 -16.55 -2.99 -4.88
CA VAL A 328 -15.22 -3.17 -5.47
C VAL A 328 -15.33 -3.77 -6.87
N ILE A 329 -16.06 -4.87 -7.03
CA ILE A 329 -16.23 -5.53 -8.35
C ILE A 329 -16.83 -4.55 -9.38
N ARG A 330 -17.78 -3.71 -8.99
CA ARG A 330 -18.34 -2.68 -9.87
C ARG A 330 -17.31 -1.63 -10.28
N ILE A 331 -16.48 -1.16 -9.34
CA ILE A 331 -15.39 -0.22 -9.65
C ILE A 331 -14.43 -0.85 -10.66
N LEU A 332 -14.11 -2.14 -10.49
CA LEU A 332 -13.21 -2.87 -11.39
C LEU A 332 -13.82 -3.03 -12.78
N ASN A 333 -15.09 -3.45 -12.89
CA ASN A 333 -15.80 -3.58 -14.16
C ASN A 333 -15.86 -2.23 -14.91
N ASN A 334 -16.19 -1.15 -14.21
CA ASN A 334 -16.29 0.18 -14.81
C ASN A 334 -14.96 0.75 -15.30
N ASN A 335 -13.82 0.20 -14.86
CA ASN A 335 -12.49 0.70 -15.19
C ASN A 335 -11.60 -0.38 -15.84
N LYS A 336 -12.19 -1.47 -16.36
CA LYS A 336 -11.47 -2.61 -16.89
C LYS A 336 -10.49 -2.25 -18.01
N ASP A 337 -10.89 -1.38 -18.93
CA ASP A 337 -10.02 -0.93 -20.03
C ASP A 337 -8.84 -0.09 -19.52
N ALA A 338 -9.10 0.75 -18.51
CA ALA A 338 -8.05 1.57 -17.90
C ALA A 338 -7.04 0.70 -17.12
N ILE A 339 -7.52 -0.32 -16.41
CA ILE A 339 -6.67 -1.32 -15.73
C ILE A 339 -5.82 -2.06 -16.77
N THR A 340 -6.42 -2.51 -17.87
CA THR A 340 -5.73 -3.20 -18.97
C THR A 340 -4.60 -2.34 -19.55
N LYS A 341 -4.82 -1.03 -19.68
CA LYS A 341 -3.82 -0.11 -20.23
C LYS A 341 -2.59 0.11 -19.33
N TRP A 342 -2.72 0.05 -18.00
CA TRP A 342 -1.58 0.34 -17.11
C TRP A 342 -0.88 -0.88 -16.56
N ASP A 343 -1.52 -2.04 -16.56
CA ASP A 343 -0.80 -3.27 -16.31
C ASP A 343 0.02 -3.62 -17.56
N LEU A 344 1.34 -3.71 -17.40
CA LEU A 344 2.24 -3.94 -18.52
C LEU A 344 1.92 -5.25 -19.27
N GLN A 345 1.54 -6.30 -18.55
CA GLN A 345 1.25 -7.59 -19.17
C GLN A 345 -0.05 -7.53 -19.96
N LEU A 346 -1.08 -6.89 -19.41
CA LEU A 346 -2.37 -6.74 -20.09
C LEU A 346 -2.26 -5.83 -21.31
N SER A 347 -1.60 -4.69 -21.18
CA SER A 347 -1.34 -3.78 -22.30
C SER A 347 -0.55 -4.47 -23.39
N PHE A 348 0.40 -5.33 -23.00
CA PHE A 348 1.16 -6.11 -23.95
C PHE A 348 0.29 -7.14 -24.69
N ILE A 349 -0.48 -7.96 -23.97
CA ILE A 349 -1.40 -8.92 -24.60
C ILE A 349 -2.35 -8.21 -25.57
N GLN A 350 -2.83 -7.02 -25.22
CA GLN A 350 -3.68 -6.22 -26.11
C GLN A 350 -2.93 -5.78 -27.37
N ARG A 351 -1.70 -5.27 -27.23
CA ARG A 351 -0.86 -4.88 -28.38
C ARG A 351 -0.55 -6.06 -29.30
N LEU A 352 -0.28 -7.25 -28.76
CA LEU A 352 -0.07 -8.45 -29.58
C LEU A 352 -1.31 -8.80 -30.41
N LYS A 353 -2.49 -8.71 -29.80
CA LYS A 353 -3.76 -8.92 -30.51
C LYS A 353 -4.02 -7.86 -31.58
N GLU A 354 -3.68 -6.62 -31.32
CA GLU A 354 -3.78 -5.54 -32.32
C GLU A 354 -2.83 -5.81 -33.50
N ILE A 355 -1.60 -6.25 -33.23
CA ILE A 355 -0.64 -6.66 -34.27
C ILE A 355 -1.19 -7.84 -35.09
N GLU A 356 -1.69 -8.89 -34.43
CA GLU A 356 -2.31 -10.05 -35.10
C GLU A 356 -3.48 -9.63 -36.01
N GLN A 357 -4.38 -8.78 -35.52
CA GLN A 357 -5.52 -8.26 -36.27
C GLN A 357 -5.10 -7.40 -37.47
N ASN A 358 -4.11 -6.52 -37.28
CA ASN A 358 -3.62 -5.65 -38.35
C ASN A 358 -2.91 -6.46 -39.44
N ILE A 359 -2.15 -7.50 -39.07
CA ILE A 359 -1.55 -8.44 -40.03
C ILE A 359 -2.64 -9.19 -40.81
N GLY A 360 -3.74 -9.58 -40.15
CA GLY A 360 -4.87 -10.25 -40.79
C GLY A 360 -5.70 -9.37 -41.73
N ASN A 361 -5.73 -8.06 -41.49
CA ASN A 361 -6.57 -7.11 -42.22
C ASN A 361 -5.84 -6.30 -43.30
N ALA A 362 -4.52 -6.11 -43.18
CA ALA A 362 -3.74 -5.35 -44.14
C ALA A 362 -3.68 -6.07 -45.49
N LYS A 363 -4.26 -5.44 -46.50
CA LYS A 363 -4.25 -5.96 -47.88
C LYS A 363 -2.93 -5.69 -48.60
N ASP A 364 -2.19 -4.64 -48.18
CA ASP A 364 -0.99 -4.16 -48.88
C ASP A 364 0.27 -4.18 -47.99
N ASN A 365 1.41 -4.52 -48.60
CA ASN A 365 2.70 -4.61 -47.91
C ASN A 365 3.25 -3.24 -47.45
N GLU A 366 2.85 -2.13 -48.07
CA GLU A 366 3.35 -0.78 -47.73
C GLU A 366 2.73 -0.22 -46.44
N GLU A 367 1.41 -0.38 -46.26
CA GLU A 367 0.70 0.06 -45.04
C GLU A 367 1.23 -0.68 -43.81
N LEU A 368 1.43 -1.99 -43.94
CA LEU A 368 1.99 -2.84 -42.90
C LEU A 368 3.45 -2.43 -42.56
N LYS A 369 4.24 -2.07 -43.58
CA LYS A 369 5.63 -1.61 -43.41
C LYS A 369 5.72 -0.29 -42.66
N SER A 370 4.87 0.69 -43.00
CA SER A 370 4.79 1.98 -42.30
C SER A 370 4.48 1.78 -40.82
N HIS A 371 3.50 0.94 -40.50
CA HIS A 371 3.14 0.62 -39.12
C HIS A 371 4.30 0.02 -38.31
N PHE A 372 5.10 -0.86 -38.92
CA PHE A 372 6.26 -1.42 -38.25
C PHE A 372 7.40 -0.42 -38.06
N GLU A 373 7.59 0.50 -39.01
CA GLU A 373 8.60 1.57 -38.91
C GLU A 373 8.26 2.54 -37.78
N ASP A 374 7.02 3.05 -37.75
CA ASP A 374 6.54 3.92 -36.66
C ASP A 374 6.71 3.23 -35.30
N ARG A 375 6.37 1.94 -35.23
CA ARG A 375 6.46 1.18 -33.98
C ARG A 375 7.90 0.94 -33.52
N LEU A 376 8.84 0.71 -34.44
CA LEU A 376 10.26 0.55 -34.11
C LEU A 376 10.85 1.86 -33.56
N ASP A 377 10.45 3.00 -34.13
CA ASP A 377 10.89 4.31 -33.66
C ASP A 377 10.32 4.64 -32.27
N GLU A 378 9.06 4.29 -32.02
CA GLU A 378 8.45 4.36 -30.69
C GLU A 378 9.23 3.51 -29.66
N ILE A 379 9.53 2.25 -29.99
CA ILE A 379 10.26 1.33 -29.09
C ILE A 379 11.65 1.87 -28.76
N LYS A 380 12.37 2.39 -29.76
CA LYS A 380 13.70 2.98 -29.55
C LYS A 380 13.63 4.19 -28.61
N THR A 381 12.64 5.05 -28.81
CA THR A 381 12.40 6.21 -27.93
C THR A 381 12.08 5.77 -26.51
N ASP A 382 11.23 4.73 -26.35
CA ASP A 382 10.88 4.16 -25.04
C ASP A 382 12.09 3.55 -24.31
N LEU A 383 12.98 2.86 -25.03
CA LEU A 383 14.23 2.30 -24.48
C LEU A 383 15.17 3.39 -23.99
N GLU A 384 15.40 4.44 -24.78
CA GLU A 384 16.25 5.57 -24.37
C GLU A 384 15.69 6.30 -23.14
N ASN A 385 14.36 6.46 -23.07
CA ASN A 385 13.70 7.09 -21.94
C ASN A 385 13.80 6.25 -20.65
N LEU A 386 13.74 4.93 -20.75
CA LEU A 386 13.85 4.03 -19.59
C LEU A 386 15.19 4.13 -18.86
N GLU A 387 16.28 4.29 -19.60
CA GLU A 387 17.63 4.42 -19.05
C GLU A 387 17.84 5.78 -18.38
N LYS A 388 17.27 6.85 -18.95
CA LYS A 388 17.42 8.21 -18.44
C LYS A 388 16.53 8.54 -17.23
N ASN A 389 15.38 7.87 -17.09
CA ASN A 389 14.38 8.26 -16.09
C ASN A 389 14.81 7.84 -14.67
N LYS A 390 15.15 8.82 -13.82
CA LYS A 390 15.48 8.62 -12.40
C LYS A 390 14.23 8.84 -11.55
N ASN A 391 13.99 7.95 -10.59
CA ASN A 391 12.85 8.10 -9.69
C ASN A 391 13.13 9.18 -8.62
N LYS A 392 12.61 10.39 -8.86
CA LYS A 392 12.80 11.55 -7.98
C LYS A 392 12.18 11.36 -6.59
N MET A 393 11.03 10.69 -6.52
CA MET A 393 10.29 10.44 -5.29
C MET A 393 11.07 9.53 -4.34
N ALA A 394 11.64 8.45 -4.88
CA ALA A 394 12.51 7.55 -4.14
C ALA A 394 13.73 8.28 -3.55
N GLY A 395 14.35 9.17 -4.33
CA GLY A 395 15.50 9.97 -3.89
C GLY A 395 15.15 10.88 -2.70
N ILE A 396 14.03 11.61 -2.80
CA ILE A 396 13.56 12.52 -1.73
C ILE A 396 13.25 11.73 -0.46
N LEU A 397 12.48 10.64 -0.57
CA LEU A 397 12.07 9.85 0.60
C LEU A 397 13.25 9.14 1.25
N THR A 398 14.18 8.58 0.45
CA THR A 398 15.39 7.98 0.98
C THR A 398 16.22 9.01 1.75
N ALA A 399 16.41 10.22 1.19
CA ALA A 399 17.13 11.30 1.87
C ALA A 399 16.46 11.70 3.20
N LEU A 400 15.13 11.84 3.22
CA LEU A 400 14.37 12.16 4.44
C LEU A 400 14.53 11.07 5.51
N ILE A 401 14.45 9.79 5.12
CA ILE A 401 14.53 8.67 6.06
C ILE A 401 15.95 8.48 6.57
N THR A 402 16.96 8.59 5.71
CA THR A 402 18.36 8.56 6.13
C THR A 402 18.68 9.72 7.06
N GLY A 403 18.12 10.91 6.81
CA GLY A 403 18.24 12.06 7.72
C GLY A 403 17.58 11.80 9.08
N LEU A 404 16.34 11.30 9.10
CA LEU A 404 15.61 10.98 10.33
C LEU A 404 16.29 9.86 11.14
N LEU A 405 16.71 8.77 10.49
CA LEU A 405 17.44 7.68 11.11
C LEU A 405 18.79 8.15 11.65
N GLY A 406 19.53 8.94 10.87
CA GLY A 406 20.81 9.50 11.31
C GLY A 406 20.65 10.41 12.54
N MET A 407 19.60 11.23 12.57
CA MET A 407 19.27 12.05 13.73
C MET A 407 18.91 11.21 14.96
N LEU A 408 18.09 10.16 14.79
CA LEU A 408 17.70 9.27 15.88
C LEU A 408 18.90 8.48 16.44
N ILE A 409 19.71 7.87 15.56
CA ILE A 409 20.92 7.14 15.96
C ILE A 409 21.88 8.07 16.72
N LYS A 410 22.08 9.30 16.24
CA LYS A 410 22.93 10.28 16.92
C LYS A 410 22.37 10.69 18.28
N THR A 411 21.05 10.88 18.37
CA THR A 411 20.38 11.28 19.62
C THR A 411 20.49 10.20 20.70
N TYR A 412 20.41 8.93 20.32
CA TYR A 412 20.41 7.79 21.24
C TYR A 412 21.72 6.98 21.22
N GLN A 413 22.81 7.56 20.70
CA GLN A 413 24.08 6.83 20.46
C GLN A 413 24.64 6.18 21.73
N ALA A 414 24.64 6.90 22.85
CA ALA A 414 25.16 6.39 24.13
C ALA A 414 24.34 5.20 24.66
N ASP A 415 23.01 5.29 24.56
CA ASP A 415 22.11 4.21 24.97
C ASP A 415 22.25 2.97 24.08
N LEU A 416 22.48 3.19 22.77
CA LEU A 416 22.67 2.14 21.77
C LEU A 416 23.97 1.35 22.02
N LEU A 417 25.07 2.04 22.35
CA LEU A 417 26.34 1.42 22.71
C LEU A 417 26.21 0.61 24.00
N THR A 418 25.55 1.17 25.02
CA THR A 418 25.31 0.48 26.30
C THR A 418 24.46 -0.78 26.13
N LEU A 419 23.47 -0.74 25.22
CA LEU A 419 22.64 -1.89 24.90
C LEU A 419 23.43 -2.98 24.15
N LEU A 420 24.26 -2.61 23.18
CA LEU A 420 25.12 -3.54 22.43
C LEU A 420 26.15 -4.22 23.34
N GLU A 421 26.68 -3.51 24.33
CA GLU A 421 27.59 -4.07 25.33
C GLU A 421 26.94 -5.17 26.16
N ARG A 422 25.63 -5.07 26.47
CA ARG A 422 24.88 -6.15 27.16
C ARG A 422 24.74 -7.44 26.33
N PHE A 423 24.80 -7.35 25.01
CA PHE A 423 24.69 -8.49 24.10
C PHE A 423 26.04 -9.02 23.62
N ARG A 424 27.16 -8.45 24.08
CA ARG A 424 28.49 -8.96 23.77
C ARG A 424 28.66 -10.33 24.45
N PRO A 425 28.92 -11.42 23.70
CA PRO A 425 29.24 -12.70 24.33
C PRO A 425 30.50 -12.52 25.19
N GLN A 426 30.43 -13.00 26.44
CA GLN A 426 31.55 -12.95 27.40
C GLN A 426 32.71 -13.82 26.97
#